data_AF-A0A8H4VXS4-F1
#
_entry.id   AF-A0A8H4VXS4-F1
#
_cell.length_a   1.000
_cell.length_b   1.000
_cell.length_c   1.000
_cell.angle_alpha   90.00
_cell.angle_beta   90.00
_cell.angle_gamma   90.00
#
_symmetry.space_group_name_H-M   'P 1'
#
loop_
_entity.id
_entity.type
_entity.pdbx_description
1 polymer ?
#
loop_
_entity_poly.entity_id
_entity_poly.type
_entity_poly.pdbx_seq_one_letter_code
_entity_poly.pdbx_strand_id
1 'polypeptide(L)'
;MSLTKENLFNDDSSSNDFKAINLTFRSLGLNKSVSNELSLETLAEKSGDEVMNVFEFCREGLTEEGVWKRLETYGRNMLSSKSPPKWWQLGLSIISDYFSILLLIITITSIAVPSPN
;
A
#
# COMPACT_ATOMS: atom_id res chain seq x y z
N MET A 1 -3.86 38.71 -12.38
CA MET A 1 -4.16 38.57 -10.94
C MET A 1 -4.82 37.20 -10.79
N SER A 2 -4.01 36.16 -10.53
CA SER A 2 -4.40 34.75 -10.58
C SER A 2 -4.36 34.19 -9.16
N LEU A 3 -5.48 33.68 -8.65
CA LEU A 3 -5.58 33.09 -7.32
C LEU A 3 -5.20 31.60 -7.38
N THR A 4 -4.16 31.28 -6.62
CA THR A 4 -3.53 29.98 -6.43
C THR A 4 -4.51 28.98 -5.82
N LYS A 5 -4.73 27.85 -6.51
CA LYS A 5 -5.42 26.65 -5.99
C LYS A 5 -4.39 25.72 -5.35
N GLU A 6 -3.88 26.11 -4.20
CA GLU A 6 -3.13 25.22 -3.31
C GLU A 6 -3.85 25.22 -1.97
N ASN A 7 -4.68 24.20 -1.74
CA ASN A 7 -5.17 23.74 -0.42
C ASN A 7 -6.34 22.75 -0.63
N LEU A 8 -6.07 21.59 -1.24
CA LEU A 8 -7.03 20.49 -1.20
C LEU A 8 -6.31 19.13 -1.35
N PHE A 9 -5.38 18.87 -0.44
CA PHE A 9 -4.94 17.49 -0.17
C PHE A 9 -4.77 17.34 1.34
N ASN A 10 -5.90 17.36 2.05
CA ASN A 10 -5.98 16.90 3.44
C ASN A 10 -5.91 15.37 3.41
N ASP A 11 -4.74 14.85 3.74
CA ASP A 11 -4.37 13.44 3.80
C ASP A 11 -4.87 12.77 5.12
N ASP A 12 -6.08 13.13 5.56
CA ASP A 12 -6.65 12.64 6.84
C ASP A 12 -7.60 11.44 6.65
N SER A 13 -8.07 11.17 5.43
CA SER A 13 -9.00 10.06 5.17
C SER A 13 -8.32 8.69 5.29
N SER A 14 -7.10 8.60 4.76
CA SER A 14 -6.30 7.37 4.73
C SER A 14 -6.01 6.82 6.14
N SER A 15 -5.65 7.71 7.08
CA SER A 15 -5.30 7.34 8.46
C SER A 15 -6.49 6.76 9.24
N ASN A 16 -7.69 7.29 9.04
CA ASN A 16 -8.90 6.83 9.72
C ASN A 16 -9.40 5.48 9.18
N ASP A 17 -9.28 5.26 7.87
CA ASP A 17 -9.64 3.99 7.21
C ASP A 17 -8.68 2.88 7.64
N PHE A 18 -7.37 3.14 7.68
CA PHE A 18 -6.40 2.16 8.18
C PHE A 18 -6.59 1.85 9.67
N LYS A 19 -7.10 2.79 10.46
CA LYS A 19 -7.40 2.58 11.88
C LYS A 19 -8.66 1.74 12.06
N ALA A 20 -9.72 2.00 11.29
CA ALA A 20 -10.95 1.19 11.30
C ALA A 20 -10.68 -0.25 10.87
N ILE A 21 -9.89 -0.43 9.80
CA ILE A 21 -9.45 -1.73 9.31
C ILE A 21 -8.65 -2.47 10.41
N ASN A 22 -7.66 -1.83 11.03
CA ASN A 22 -6.90 -2.45 12.13
C ASN A 22 -7.77 -2.82 13.34
N LEU A 23 -8.82 -2.07 13.65
CA LEU A 23 -9.72 -2.36 14.76
C LEU A 23 -10.61 -3.58 14.45
N THR A 24 -11.12 -3.70 13.23
CA THR A 24 -11.89 -4.87 12.76
C THR A 24 -11.01 -6.14 12.68
N PHE A 25 -9.76 -6.01 12.22
CA PHE A 25 -8.82 -7.14 12.22
C PHE A 25 -8.42 -7.57 13.65
N ARG A 26 -8.35 -6.63 14.59
CA ARG A 26 -8.06 -6.92 16.00
C ARG A 26 -9.23 -7.62 16.69
N SER A 27 -10.49 -7.31 16.36
CA SER A 27 -11.66 -8.05 16.88
C SER A 27 -11.75 -9.48 16.35
N LEU A 28 -11.05 -9.79 15.25
CA LEU A 28 -10.91 -11.14 14.70
C LEU A 28 -9.68 -11.90 15.25
N GLY A 29 -8.96 -11.34 16.23
CA GLY A 29 -7.84 -12.01 16.90
C GLY A 29 -6.54 -12.11 16.09
N LEU A 30 -6.44 -11.44 14.93
CA LEU A 30 -5.29 -11.52 14.04
C LEU A 30 -4.29 -10.39 14.33
N ASN A 31 -3.16 -10.69 14.96
CA ASN A 31 -2.06 -9.75 15.17
C ASN A 31 -1.19 -9.61 13.89
N LYS A 32 -0.96 -8.36 13.50
CA LYS A 32 -0.68 -7.97 12.11
C LYS A 32 0.68 -8.35 11.50
N SER A 33 1.67 -8.89 12.20
CA SER A 33 3.01 -9.04 11.58
C SER A 33 3.78 -10.32 11.86
N VAL A 34 3.24 -11.28 12.64
CA VAL A 34 3.92 -12.56 12.90
C VAL A 34 3.10 -13.78 12.42
N SER A 35 1.84 -13.57 12.00
CA SER A 35 0.85 -14.65 11.96
C SER A 35 0.19 -14.91 10.61
N ASN A 36 0.67 -14.35 9.50
CA ASN A 36 0.00 -14.55 8.21
C ASN A 36 0.07 -16.02 7.75
N GLU A 37 1.21 -16.69 7.91
CA GLU A 37 1.35 -18.10 7.52
C GLU A 37 0.74 -19.04 8.55
N LEU A 38 0.99 -18.82 9.85
CA LEU A 38 0.38 -19.60 10.94
C LEU A 38 -1.16 -19.54 10.94
N SER A 39 -1.76 -18.41 10.53
CA SER A 39 -3.22 -18.30 10.43
C SER A 39 -3.77 -19.04 9.21
N LEU A 40 -3.00 -19.16 8.13
CA LEU A 40 -3.42 -19.92 6.95
C LEU A 40 -3.32 -21.42 7.18
N GLU A 41 -2.27 -21.88 7.86
CA GLU A 41 -2.13 -23.28 8.27
C GLU A 41 -3.27 -23.69 9.21
N THR A 42 -3.59 -22.86 10.20
CA THR A 42 -4.70 -23.11 11.13
C THR A 42 -6.06 -23.13 10.41
N LEU A 43 -6.25 -22.30 9.40
CA LEU A 43 -7.47 -22.33 8.57
C LEU A 43 -7.51 -23.53 7.63
N ALA A 44 -6.37 -24.00 7.14
CA ALA A 44 -6.27 -25.18 6.28
C ALA A 44 -6.48 -26.49 7.04
N GLU A 45 -6.15 -26.52 8.33
CA GLU A 45 -6.41 -27.66 9.23
C GLU A 45 -7.88 -27.78 9.64
N LYS A 46 -8.64 -26.68 9.58
CA LYS A 46 -10.04 -26.63 9.98
C LYS A 46 -10.96 -27.44 9.05
N SER A 47 -11.95 -28.12 9.62
CA SER A 47 -12.94 -28.86 8.83
C SER A 47 -13.91 -27.94 8.08
N GLY A 48 -14.49 -28.41 6.97
CA GLY A 48 -15.31 -27.59 6.08
C GLY A 48 -16.47 -26.86 6.77
N ASP A 49 -17.17 -27.53 7.70
CA ASP A 49 -18.27 -26.94 8.46
C ASP A 49 -17.78 -25.85 9.43
N GLU A 50 -16.57 -26.00 9.93
CA GLU A 50 -15.93 -25.06 10.84
C GLU A 50 -15.42 -23.82 10.12
N VAL A 51 -14.98 -23.97 8.86
CA VAL A 51 -14.64 -22.87 7.95
C VAL A 51 -15.90 -22.09 7.57
N MET A 52 -17.01 -22.77 7.29
CA MET A 52 -18.31 -22.14 7.02
C MET A 52 -18.78 -21.24 8.17
N ASN A 53 -18.60 -21.71 9.41
CA ASN A 53 -18.93 -20.92 10.60
C ASN A 53 -17.99 -19.70 10.77
N VAL A 54 -16.68 -19.87 10.57
CA VAL A 54 -15.70 -18.78 10.69
C VAL A 54 -15.93 -17.68 9.66
N PHE A 55 -16.23 -18.07 8.43
CA PHE A 55 -16.46 -17.13 7.34
C PHE A 55 -17.95 -16.87 7.12
N GLU A 56 -18.83 -17.17 8.08
CA GLU A 56 -20.27 -16.87 8.05
C GLU A 56 -20.93 -17.09 6.67
N PHE A 57 -20.71 -18.27 6.05
CA PHE A 57 -21.33 -18.62 4.76
C PHE A 57 -22.03 -19.97 4.84
N CYS A 58 -23.11 -20.11 4.06
CA CYS A 58 -23.93 -21.32 4.03
C CYS A 58 -23.48 -22.26 2.91
N ARG A 59 -24.03 -23.48 2.90
CA ARG A 59 -23.73 -24.48 1.85
C ARG A 59 -24.18 -24.02 0.46
N GLU A 60 -25.21 -23.19 0.41
CA GLU A 60 -25.75 -22.54 -0.78
C GLU A 60 -24.92 -21.33 -1.21
N GLY A 61 -23.90 -20.96 -0.44
CA GLY A 61 -23.01 -19.83 -0.67
C GLY A 61 -23.31 -18.64 0.23
N LEU A 62 -22.97 -17.45 -0.26
CA LEU A 62 -23.15 -16.19 0.46
C LEU A 62 -24.47 -15.52 0.05
N THR A 63 -25.21 -15.01 1.02
CA THR A 63 -26.41 -14.20 0.76
C THR A 63 -26.02 -12.89 0.08
N GLU A 64 -26.90 -12.33 -0.74
CA GLU A 64 -26.64 -11.04 -1.42
C GLU A 64 -26.30 -9.94 -0.42
N GLU A 65 -27.00 -9.88 0.72
CA GLU A 65 -26.71 -8.98 1.83
C GLU A 65 -25.29 -9.18 2.39
N GLY A 66 -24.86 -10.44 2.54
CA GLY A 66 -23.51 -10.78 2.97
C GLY A 66 -22.45 -10.37 1.95
N VAL A 67 -22.76 -10.48 0.65
CA VAL A 67 -21.86 -10.01 -0.43
C VAL A 67 -21.68 -8.50 -0.35
N TRP A 68 -22.75 -7.74 -0.23
CA TRP A 68 -22.69 -6.27 -0.12
C TRP A 68 -21.91 -5.83 1.12
N LYS A 69 -22.20 -6.43 2.28
CA LYS A 69 -21.49 -6.15 3.53
C LYS A 69 -19.99 -6.43 3.41
N ARG A 70 -19.61 -7.52 2.73
CA ARG A 70 -18.17 -7.85 2.50
C ARG A 70 -17.53 -6.95 1.47
N LEU A 71 -18.25 -6.55 0.43
CA LEU A 71 -17.75 -5.60 -0.56
C LEU A 71 -17.47 -4.23 0.08
N GLU A 72 -18.31 -3.80 1.02
CA GLU A 72 -18.09 -2.59 1.81
C GLU A 72 -16.92 -2.74 2.79
N THR A 73 -16.81 -3.89 3.47
CA THR A 73 -15.79 -4.12 4.52
C THR A 73 -14.39 -4.39 3.96
N TYR A 74 -14.29 -5.27 2.96
CA TYR A 74 -13.02 -5.76 2.41
C TYR A 74 -12.65 -5.10 1.08
N GLY A 75 -13.60 -4.41 0.44
CA GLY A 75 -13.42 -3.86 -0.89
C GLY A 75 -13.46 -4.93 -1.97
N ARG A 76 -13.17 -4.50 -3.19
CA ARG A 76 -13.10 -5.38 -4.36
C ARG A 76 -11.82 -6.21 -4.28
N ASN A 77 -11.92 -7.53 -4.51
CA ASN A 77 -10.76 -8.41 -4.62
C ASN A 77 -9.98 -8.14 -5.92
N MET A 78 -9.29 -7.01 -5.95
CA MET A 78 -8.37 -6.61 -7.00
C MET A 78 -7.03 -6.33 -6.34
N LEU A 79 -5.99 -6.97 -6.85
CA LEU A 79 -4.63 -6.64 -6.45
C LEU A 79 -4.39 -5.17 -6.82
N SER A 80 -3.87 -4.41 -5.85
CA SER A 80 -3.51 -3.02 -6.09
C SER A 80 -2.51 -2.95 -7.24
N SER A 81 -2.95 -2.43 -8.38
CA SER A 81 -2.07 -2.12 -9.50
C SER A 81 -1.29 -0.87 -9.14
N LYS A 82 -0.29 -1.00 -8.26
CA LYS A 82 0.67 0.08 -8.04
C LYS A 82 1.26 0.41 -9.40
N SER A 83 0.98 1.60 -9.91
CA SER A 83 1.54 2.02 -11.18
C SER A 83 3.07 1.94 -11.06
N PRO A 84 3.75 1.30 -12.04
CA PRO A 84 5.19 1.23 -11.99
C PRO A 84 5.76 2.65 -11.98
N PRO A 85 6.91 2.88 -11.31
CA PRO A 85 7.56 4.18 -11.34
C PRO A 85 7.78 4.60 -12.80
N LYS A 86 7.54 5.89 -13.10
CA LYS A 86 7.75 6.41 -14.45
C LYS A 86 9.23 6.28 -14.80
N TRP A 87 9.54 6.04 -16.07
CA TRP A 87 10.93 5.87 -16.54
C TRP A 87 11.84 7.04 -16.17
N TRP A 88 11.33 8.28 -16.16
CA TRP A 88 12.05 9.46 -15.68
C TRP A 88 12.38 9.42 -14.18
N GLN A 89 11.46 8.89 -13.36
CA GLN A 89 11.68 8.74 -11.92
C GLN A 89 12.75 7.68 -11.64
N LEU A 90 12.82 6.64 -12.48
CA LEU A 90 13.89 5.64 -12.42
C LEU A 90 15.25 6.23 -12.78
N GLY A 91 15.31 7.09 -13.81
CA GLY A 91 16.54 7.81 -14.18
C GLY A 91 17.02 8.77 -13.09
N LEU A 92 16.12 9.53 -12.49
CA LEU A 92 16.43 10.45 -11.39
C LEU A 92 16.79 9.73 -10.09
N SER A 93 16.26 8.51 -9.87
CA SER A 93 16.61 7.67 -8.73
C SER A 93 18.11 7.32 -8.70
N ILE A 94 18.77 7.22 -9.85
CA ILE A 94 20.21 6.89 -9.94
C ILE A 94 21.08 8.09 -9.56
N ILE A 95 20.60 9.32 -9.83
CA ILE A 95 21.33 10.56 -9.54
C ILE A 95 21.25 10.93 -8.05
N SER A 96 20.22 10.45 -7.34
CA SER A 96 20.04 10.70 -5.91
C SER A 96 20.99 9.91 -5.01
N ASP A 97 21.89 9.10 -5.55
CA ASP A 97 22.94 8.41 -4.80
C ASP A 97 24.08 9.39 -4.43
N TYR A 98 24.70 9.20 -3.27
CA TYR A 98 25.76 10.09 -2.75
C TYR A 98 26.94 10.20 -3.73
N PHE A 99 27.27 9.12 -4.43
CA PHE A 99 28.32 9.11 -5.43
C PHE A 99 27.98 9.96 -6.66
N SER A 100 26.74 9.87 -7.14
CA SER A 100 26.24 10.69 -8.26
C SER A 100 26.23 12.18 -7.92
N ILE A 101 25.92 12.54 -6.68
CA ILE A 101 26.00 13.92 -6.17
C ILE A 101 27.45 14.42 -6.18
N LEU A 102 28.41 13.61 -5.75
CA LEU A 102 29.84 13.96 -5.81
C LEU A 102 30.31 14.18 -7.24
N LEU A 103 29.92 13.31 -8.18
CA LEU A 103 30.25 13.45 -9.60
C LEU A 103 29.64 14.72 -10.21
N LEU A 104 28.40 15.07 -9.84
CA LEU A 104 27.75 16.31 -10.27
C LEU A 104 28.54 17.53 -9.80
N ILE A 105 28.97 17.55 -8.53
CA ILE A 105 29.78 18.64 -7.98
C ILE A 105 31.11 18.78 -8.74
N ILE A 106 31.83 17.67 -8.97
CA ILE A 106 33.09 17.67 -9.72
C ILE A 106 32.90 18.15 -11.16
N THR A 107 31.80 17.76 -11.79
CA THR A 107 31.47 18.19 -13.15
C THR A 107 31.21 19.70 -13.20
N ILE A 108 30.46 20.23 -12.24
CA ILE A 108 30.18 21.66 -12.12
C ILE A 108 31.48 22.44 -11.89
N THR A 109 32.35 21.99 -10.98
CA THR A 109 33.62 22.68 -10.72
C THR A 109 34.56 22.61 -11.93
N SER A 110 34.60 21.49 -12.64
CA SER A 110 35.40 21.35 -13.87
C SER A 110 34.96 22.31 -14.98
N ILE A 111 33.66 22.60 -15.09
CA ILE A 111 33.13 23.57 -16.06
C ILE A 111 33.35 25.00 -15.59
N ALA A 112 33.25 25.24 -14.27
CA ALA A 112 33.37 26.56 -13.69
C ALA A 112 34.82 27.05 -13.57
N VAL A 113 35.82 26.16 -13.61
CA VAL A 113 37.24 26.53 -13.61
C VAL A 113 37.67 26.86 -15.05
N PRO A 114 37.91 28.14 -15.39
CA PRO A 114 38.46 28.48 -16.70
C PRO A 114 39.88 27.93 -16.82
N SER A 115 40.21 27.40 -18.01
CA SER A 115 41.57 26.92 -18.29
C SER A 115 42.57 28.06 -18.09
N PRO A 116 43.71 27.83 -17.40
CA PRO A 116 44.73 28.85 -17.24
C PRO A 116 45.28 29.22 -18.63
N ASN A 117 45.21 30.52 -18.95
CA ASN A 117 45.78 31.10 -20.16
C ASN A 117 47.31 31.03 -20.16
#